data_AF-A0A9D2NUW6-F1
#
_entry.id   AF-A0A9D2NUW6-F1
#
_cell.length_a   1.000
_cell.length_b   1.000
_cell.length_c   1.000
_cell.angle_alpha   90.00
_cell.angle_beta   90.00
_cell.angle_gamma   90.00
#
_symmetry.space_group_name_H-M   'P 1'
#
loop_
_entity.id
_entity.type
_entity.pdbx_description
1 polymer ?
#
loop_
_entity_poly.entity_id
_entity_poly.type
_entity_poly.pdbx_seq_one_letter_code
_entity_poly.pdbx_strand_id
1 'polypeptide(L)'
;MIIEGNQKELDAMKEFHKGNRQEGLRLQEEFAAQFREEYKDKDHCPCQKACRYHGNCKECVAIHRAHREHVPNCMRPLLNKKIKLLSELTEHSIANEIEPPKEVLRKEFQ
;
A
#
# COMPACT_ATOMS: atom_id res chain seq x y z
N MET A 1 -3.30 4.77 -13.83
CA MET A 1 -1.85 4.56 -13.56
C MET A 1 -1.68 3.47 -12.53
N ILE A 2 -0.62 2.67 -12.62
CA ILE A 2 -0.30 1.68 -11.57
C ILE A 2 0.37 2.41 -10.40
N ILE A 3 -0.12 2.20 -9.18
CA ILE A 3 0.45 2.80 -7.96
C ILE A 3 1.58 1.91 -7.44
N GLU A 4 1.29 0.63 -7.21
CA GLU A 4 2.24 -0.32 -6.64
C GLU A 4 3.37 -0.64 -7.62
N GLY A 5 4.61 -0.34 -7.22
CA GLY A 5 5.78 -0.58 -8.07
C GLY A 5 5.86 0.37 -9.26
N ASN A 6 5.28 1.57 -9.16
CA ASN A 6 5.38 2.59 -10.21
C ASN A 6 6.86 2.89 -10.54
N GLN A 7 7.21 2.78 -11.81
CA GLN A 7 8.59 2.95 -12.28
C GLN A 7 9.17 4.31 -11.90
N LYS A 8 8.35 5.38 -11.89
CA LYS A 8 8.81 6.74 -11.56
C LYS A 8 9.27 6.86 -10.10
N GLU A 9 8.53 6.27 -9.16
CA GLU A 9 8.94 6.24 -7.74
C GLU A 9 10.16 5.33 -7.54
N LEU A 10 10.28 4.23 -8.29
CA LEU A 10 11.47 3.38 -8.24
C LEU A 10 12.72 4.13 -8.73
N ASP A 11 12.59 4.91 -9.80
CA ASP A 11 13.67 5.74 -10.33
C ASP A 11 13.98 6.93 -9.40
N ALA A 12 12.98 7.54 -8.76
CA ALA A 12 13.18 8.54 -7.73
C ALA A 12 14.04 8.01 -6.57
N MET A 13 13.76 6.79 -6.10
CA MET A 13 14.56 6.12 -5.08
C MET A 13 16.01 5.85 -5.52
N LYS A 14 16.23 5.49 -6.80
CA LYS A 14 17.60 5.34 -7.34
C LYS A 14 18.36 6.66 -7.30
N GLU A 15 17.71 7.77 -7.62
CA GLU A 15 18.34 9.10 -7.58
C GLU A 15 18.65 9.54 -6.15
N PHE A 16 17.75 9.29 -5.19
CA PHE A 16 18.05 9.53 -3.78
C PHE A 16 19.25 8.72 -3.29
N HIS A 17 19.38 7.45 -3.66
CA HIS A 17 20.54 6.62 -3.29
C HIS A 17 21.85 7.11 -3.93
N LYS A 18 21.79 7.80 -5.08
CA LYS A 18 22.95 8.47 -5.70
C LYS A 18 23.27 9.84 -5.07
N GLY A 19 22.46 10.32 -4.12
CA GLY A 19 22.58 11.66 -3.53
C GLY A 19 21.96 12.78 -4.38
N ASN A 20 21.34 12.46 -5.52
CA ASN A 20 20.69 13.43 -6.40
C ASN A 20 19.27 13.76 -5.90
N ARG A 21 19.20 14.53 -4.81
CA ARG A 21 17.93 14.86 -4.15
C ARG A 21 16.98 15.68 -5.01
N GLN A 22 17.51 16.56 -5.86
CA GLN A 22 16.69 17.42 -6.72
C GLN A 22 15.91 16.60 -7.74
N GLU A 23 16.58 15.67 -8.42
CA GLU A 23 15.93 14.81 -9.41
C GLU A 23 14.96 13.83 -8.76
N GLY A 24 15.34 13.24 -7.62
CA GLY A 24 14.42 12.39 -6.86
C GLY A 24 13.12 13.11 -6.51
N LEU A 25 13.19 14.35 -6.01
CA LEU A 25 12.00 15.16 -5.71
C LEU A 25 11.19 15.52 -6.95
N ARG A 26 11.85 15.82 -8.09
CA ARG A 26 11.17 16.09 -9.37
C ARG A 26 10.32 14.88 -9.79
N LEU A 27 10.90 13.68 -9.76
CA LEU A 27 10.22 12.43 -10.12
C LEU A 27 9.04 12.12 -9.17
N GLN A 28 9.21 12.34 -7.86
CA GLN A 28 8.12 12.18 -6.90
C GLN A 28 6.96 13.15 -7.14
N GLU A 29 7.26 14.42 -7.39
CA GLU A 29 6.20 15.41 -7.66
C GLU A 29 5.47 15.09 -8.97
N GLU A 30 6.16 14.62 -10.00
CA GLU A 30 5.53 14.16 -11.24
C GLU A 30 4.61 12.96 -11.01
N PHE A 31 5.00 11.99 -10.18
CA PHE A 31 4.14 10.88 -9.80
C PHE A 31 2.92 11.38 -9.03
N ALA A 32 3.13 12.24 -8.03
CA ALA A 32 2.06 12.78 -7.20
C ALA A 32 1.06 13.62 -8.02
N ALA A 33 1.55 14.42 -8.97
CA ALA A 33 0.71 15.20 -9.88
C ALA A 33 -0.13 14.31 -10.79
N GLN A 34 0.46 13.28 -11.39
CA GLN A 34 -0.28 12.30 -12.20
C GLN A 34 -1.34 11.55 -11.37
N PHE A 35 -0.99 11.18 -10.14
CA PHE A 35 -1.91 10.53 -9.22
C PHE A 35 -3.11 11.42 -8.90
N ARG A 36 -2.87 12.69 -8.56
CA ARG A 36 -3.94 13.66 -8.26
C ARG A 36 -4.87 13.88 -9.45
N GLU A 37 -4.32 13.97 -10.66
CA GLU A 37 -5.12 14.15 -11.87
C GLU A 37 -5.93 12.91 -12.22
N GLU A 38 -5.29 11.73 -12.25
CA GLU A 38 -5.97 10.52 -12.70
C GLU A 38 -7.06 10.03 -11.74
N TYR A 39 -6.84 10.23 -10.44
CA TYR A 39 -7.75 9.78 -9.37
C TYR A 39 -8.57 10.91 -8.75
N LYS A 40 -8.68 12.05 -9.42
CA LYS A 40 -9.51 13.18 -8.98
C LYS A 40 -10.96 12.77 -8.76
N ASP A 41 -11.52 12.03 -9.72
CA ASP A 41 -12.91 11.61 -9.75
C ASP A 41 -13.05 10.06 -9.82
N LYS A 42 -11.97 9.33 -9.50
CA LYS A 42 -11.92 7.87 -9.56
C LYS A 42 -11.40 7.28 -8.25
N ASP A 43 -11.90 6.10 -7.90
CA ASP A 43 -11.38 5.35 -6.77
C ASP A 43 -9.97 4.82 -7.08
N HIS A 44 -9.06 5.03 -6.13
CA HIS A 44 -7.68 4.55 -6.18
C HIS A 44 -7.41 3.49 -5.10
N CYS A 45 -8.37 3.23 -4.21
CA CYS A 45 -8.17 2.40 -3.05
C CYS A 45 -8.41 0.91 -3.40
N PRO A 46 -7.40 0.03 -3.34
CA PRO A 46 -7.56 -1.38 -3.71
C PRO A 46 -8.22 -2.23 -2.61
N CYS A 47 -8.68 -1.62 -1.52
CA CYS A 47 -9.21 -2.35 -0.36
C CYS A 47 -10.42 -3.21 -0.73
N GLN A 48 -10.41 -4.50 -0.40
CA GLN A 48 -11.57 -5.37 -0.64
C GLN A 48 -12.60 -5.34 0.49
N LYS A 49 -12.18 -4.90 1.68
CA LYS A 49 -13.02 -4.78 2.88
C LYS A 49 -14.12 -3.75 2.69
N ALA A 50 -15.33 -4.08 3.15
CA ALA A 50 -16.39 -3.09 3.31
C ALA A 50 -16.00 -2.09 4.41
N CYS A 51 -15.65 -0.86 4.02
CA CYS A 51 -15.14 0.17 4.93
C CYS A 51 -15.77 1.53 4.63
N ARG A 52 -16.13 2.28 5.68
CA ARG A 52 -16.70 3.63 5.56
C ARG A 52 -15.68 4.67 5.04
N TYR A 53 -14.39 4.45 5.28
CA TYR A 53 -13.30 5.36 4.91
C TYR A 53 -12.62 4.96 3.60
N HIS A 54 -13.26 4.09 2.80
CA HIS A 54 -12.75 3.68 1.50
C HIS A 54 -12.51 4.90 0.60
N GLY A 55 -11.36 4.94 -0.09
CA GLY A 55 -10.95 6.09 -0.91
C GLY A 55 -10.41 7.30 -0.12
N ASN A 56 -10.62 7.39 1.20
CA ASN A 56 -10.09 8.47 2.03
C ASN A 56 -8.80 8.04 2.74
N CYS A 57 -7.67 8.10 2.03
CA CYS A 57 -6.37 7.68 2.56
C CYS A 57 -5.94 8.41 3.83
N LYS A 58 -6.25 9.71 3.97
CA LYS A 58 -5.82 10.52 5.13
C LYS A 58 -6.49 10.03 6.41
N GLU A 59 -7.81 9.88 6.40
CA GLU A 59 -8.56 9.38 7.57
C GLU A 59 -8.27 7.91 7.83
N CYS A 60 -8.22 7.08 6.79
CA CYS A 60 -7.87 5.67 6.90
C CYS A 60 -6.53 5.49 7.63
N VAL A 61 -5.47 6.15 7.17
CA VAL A 61 -4.15 6.08 7.82
C VAL A 61 -4.18 6.62 9.25
N ALA A 62 -4.88 7.73 9.50
CA ALA A 62 -4.97 8.30 10.85
C ALA A 62 -5.63 7.33 11.84
N ILE A 63 -6.73 6.68 11.45
CA ILE A 63 -7.46 5.71 12.27
C ILE A 63 -6.57 4.51 12.60
N HIS A 64 -5.94 3.90 11.57
CA HIS A 64 -5.06 2.75 11.77
C HIS A 64 -3.84 3.06 12.63
N ARG A 65 -3.29 4.28 12.53
CA ARG A 65 -2.23 4.76 13.42
C ARG A 65 -2.73 4.97 14.86
N ALA A 66 -3.96 5.42 15.04
CA ALA A 66 -4.53 5.67 16.36
C ALA A 66 -4.77 4.37 17.14
N HIS A 67 -5.40 3.36 16.53
CA HIS A 67 -5.69 2.11 17.22
C HIS A 67 -4.52 1.12 17.25
N ARG A 68 -3.52 1.24 16.36
CA ARG A 68 -2.27 0.44 16.33
C ARG A 68 -2.43 -1.09 16.26
N GLU A 69 -3.64 -1.57 16.02
CA GLU A 69 -3.92 -3.00 16.01
C GLU A 69 -3.42 -3.68 14.73
N HIS A 70 -3.67 -3.07 13.58
CA HIS A 70 -3.28 -3.59 12.27
C HIS A 70 -3.22 -2.48 11.22
N VAL A 71 -2.60 -2.77 10.08
CA VAL A 71 -2.53 -1.84 8.93
C VAL A 71 -3.80 -1.88 8.05
N PRO A 72 -4.03 -0.85 7.22
CA PRO A 72 -5.09 -0.86 6.21
C PRO A 72 -4.97 -2.03 5.22
N ASN A 73 -6.11 -2.49 4.67
CA ASN A 73 -6.12 -3.60 3.71
C ASN A 73 -5.24 -3.33 2.47
N CYS A 74 -5.19 -2.09 1.98
CA CYS A 74 -4.33 -1.69 0.86
C CYS A 74 -2.81 -1.82 1.11
N MET A 75 -2.37 -1.78 2.37
CA MET A 75 -0.93 -1.94 2.71
C MET A 75 -0.54 -3.40 2.93
N ARG A 76 -1.50 -4.30 3.16
CA ARG A 76 -1.23 -5.72 3.46
C ARG A 76 -0.43 -6.42 2.35
N PRO A 77 -0.73 -6.26 1.05
CA PRO A 77 0.07 -6.92 0.00
C PRO A 77 1.55 -6.53 0.04
N LEU A 78 1.87 -5.26 0.34
CA LEU A 78 3.24 -4.77 0.45
C LEU A 78 3.97 -5.41 1.63
N LEU A 79 3.32 -5.48 2.80
CA LEU A 79 3.89 -6.12 3.99
C LEU A 79 4.00 -7.62 3.83
N ASN A 80 2.97 -8.27 3.27
CA ASN A 80 2.97 -9.71 3.05
C ASN A 80 4.12 -10.15 2.13
N LYS A 81 4.50 -9.34 1.13
CA LYS A 81 5.71 -9.62 0.34
C LYS A 81 6.98 -9.65 1.20
N LYS A 82 7.10 -8.79 2.20
CA LYS A 82 8.25 -8.76 3.14
C LYS A 82 8.19 -9.88 4.17
N ILE A 83 7.01 -10.12 4.74
CA ILE A 83 6.76 -11.21 5.70
C ILE A 83 7.01 -12.57 5.03
N LYS A 84 6.62 -12.73 3.76
CA LYS A 84 6.87 -13.97 3.01
C LYS A 84 8.35 -14.30 2.96
N LEU A 85 9.22 -13.33 2.65
CA LEU A 85 10.67 -13.52 2.66
C LEU A 85 11.18 -13.96 4.04
N LEU A 86 10.66 -13.37 5.12
CA LEU A 86 11.04 -13.77 6.47
C LEU A 86 10.58 -15.19 6.81
N SER A 87 9.37 -15.57 6.39
CA SER A 87 8.82 -16.90 6.65
C SER A 87 9.57 -18.04 5.92
N GLU A 88 10.39 -17.74 4.92
CA GLU A 88 11.26 -18.74 4.27
C GLU A 88 12.25 -19.38 5.25
N LEU A 89 12.61 -18.69 6.34
CA LEU A 89 13.51 -19.22 7.39
C LEU A 89 12.98 -20.47 8.08
N THR A 90 11.68 -20.71 8.04
CA THR A 90 11.04 -21.90 8.63
C THR A 90 10.26 -22.70 7.59
N GLU A 91 10.62 -22.58 6.29
CA GLU A 91 9.90 -23.21 5.19
C GLU A 91 8.39 -22.87 5.23
N HIS A 92 8.06 -21.64 5.65
CA HIS A 92 6.70 -21.14 5.83
C HIS A 92 5.86 -21.83 6.92
N SER A 93 6.45 -22.63 7.81
CA SER A 93 5.71 -23.36 8.86
C SER A 93 4.83 -22.48 9.74
N ILE A 94 5.20 -21.21 9.94
CA ILE A 94 4.43 -20.20 10.70
C ILE A 94 3.01 -20.01 10.17
N ALA A 95 2.77 -20.24 8.88
CA ALA A 95 1.44 -20.13 8.29
C ALA A 95 0.44 -21.16 8.85
N ASN A 96 0.94 -22.28 9.40
CA ASN A 96 0.12 -23.29 10.05
C ASN A 96 -0.32 -22.90 11.47
N GLU A 97 0.30 -21.86 12.05
CA GLU A 97 0.10 -21.43 13.44
C GLU A 97 -0.77 -20.17 13.55
N ILE A 98 -1.17 -19.57 12.41
CA ILE A 98 -1.91 -18.32 12.37
C ILE A 98 -3.18 -18.44 11.53
N GLU A 99 -4.27 -17.87 12.02
CA GLU A 99 -5.55 -17.82 11.30
C GLU A 99 -5.97 -16.37 11.02
N PRO A 100 -6.30 -16.02 9.77
CA PRO A 100 -6.84 -14.69 9.48
C PRO A 100 -8.28 -14.57 10.00
N PRO A 101 -8.69 -13.39 10.49
CA PRO A 101 -10.06 -13.18 10.94
C PRO A 101 -11.05 -13.24 9.77
N LYS A 102 -12.31 -13.60 10.04
CA LYS A 102 -13.38 -13.55 9.04
C LYS A 102 -13.56 -12.12 8.53
N GLU A 103 -13.55 -11.95 7.22
CA GLU A 103 -13.61 -10.65 6.57
C GLU A 103 -15.00 -10.35 6.00
N VAL A 104 -15.50 -9.12 6.21
CA VAL A 104 -16.67 -8.60 5.48
C VAL A 104 -16.17 -7.81 4.28
N LEU A 105 -16.39 -8.35 3.08
CA LEU A 105 -15.92 -7.77 1.82
C LEU A 105 -16.98 -6.84 1.21
N ARG A 106 -16.55 -5.92 0.33
CA ARG A 106 -17.45 -5.15 -0.53
C ARG A 106 -18.16 -6.08 -1.50
N LYS A 107 -19.35 -5.68 -1.98
CA LYS A 107 -20.24 -6.54 -2.79
C LYS A 107 -19.57 -7.10 -4.05
N GLU A 108 -18.69 -6.33 -4.67
CA GLU A 108 -17.96 -6.74 -5.86
C GLU A 108 -16.90 -7.83 -5.63
N PHE A 109 -16.60 -8.17 -4.36
CA PHE A 109 -15.65 -9.23 -3.98
C PHE A 109 -16.30 -10.34 -3.13
N GLN A 110 -17.63 -10.33 -3.00
CA GLN A 110 -18.39 -11.38 -2.30
C GLN A 110 -18.68 -12.57 -3.21
#